data_AF-A0A9P4H9G3-F1
#
_entry.id   AF-A0A9P4H9G3-F1
#
_cell.length_a   1.000
_cell.length_b   1.000
_cell.length_c   1.000
_cell.angle_alpha   90.00
_cell.angle_beta   90.00
_cell.angle_gamma   90.00
#
_symmetry.space_group_name_H-M   'P 1'
#
loop_
_entity.id
_entity.type
_entity.pdbx_description
1 polymer ?
#
loop_
_entity_poly.entity_id
_entity_poly.type
_entity_poly.pdbx_seq_one_letter_code
_entity_poly.pdbx_strand_id
1 'polypeptide(L)'
;MGVLDLLPHCVSGVYFLYHSDFEQWHFGKLSALREAALALKGGYQYYYMGYYIHSCTKMRYKGDYSPQHVLDPETYDWNPLDGKLRALLDKKSYVSMSRERRREEAKPGVADARETTAEASEQEGEDATSDYPLPTAAKGGAAVSGGMSLFDLKVPGLMTADEIEEQLDLGTMPIKIRGQDAEAQDLVSWETSDMRNPRSTKGIIAELVACRPIKNLPESITVSSDASAAQIYQEIAKASKFAIHRLRVTKGSDGSSIPNGADLTVHDTGVRNKSAVDVKDLGPQISWRTVFIVEYLGPLLIHPLMYFGRPYIYGTRAPASDLQKLTLLMCVIHFAKREFETLFVHRFSSATMPIRNVYKNSGYYWIISGLNLAYWTYGPNSPAAGPSNPILTYTGVALFAIGEICNYITHITLKNLRRPGSTDRGIPQGLGFNLVTCPNYMFEAIAWIGVALVNWSLSTVIFIILAVGQMGAWAWKKERRYRREFGDKYKKKRYAILPGIW
;
A
#
# COMPACT_ATOMS: atom_id res chain seq x y z
N MET A 1 -26.23 -17.33 22.50
CA MET A 1 -26.53 -17.92 21.18
C MET A 1 -25.24 -18.47 20.60
N GLY A 2 -25.16 -19.78 20.36
CA GLY A 2 -24.05 -20.41 19.65
C GLY A 2 -24.41 -20.62 18.19
N VAL A 3 -23.48 -20.32 17.28
CA VAL A 3 -23.55 -20.57 15.84
C VAL A 3 -22.53 -21.66 15.53
N LEU A 4 -23.01 -22.81 15.04
CA LEU A 4 -22.22 -24.02 14.82
C LEU A 4 -22.42 -24.49 13.38
N ASP A 5 -21.35 -24.97 12.77
CA ASP A 5 -21.40 -25.71 11.51
C ASP A 5 -21.30 -27.22 11.81
N LEU A 6 -22.26 -27.99 11.31
CA LEU A 6 -22.27 -29.45 11.42
C LEU A 6 -21.72 -30.05 10.12
N LEU A 7 -20.52 -30.62 10.19
CA LEU A 7 -19.80 -31.23 9.07
C LEU A 7 -19.86 -32.77 9.19
N PRO A 8 -19.64 -33.54 8.11
CA PRO A 8 -19.79 -35.00 8.14
C PRO A 8 -19.06 -35.74 9.27
N HIS A 9 -17.94 -35.21 9.76
CA HIS A 9 -17.14 -35.82 10.83
C HIS A 9 -16.84 -34.87 12.00
N CYS A 10 -17.36 -33.64 11.97
CA CYS A 10 -16.95 -32.60 12.91
C CYS A 10 -18.09 -31.64 13.27
N VAL A 11 -18.14 -31.23 14.54
CA VAL A 11 -18.88 -30.03 14.96
C VAL A 11 -17.89 -28.87 15.01
N SER A 12 -18.14 -27.80 14.27
CA SER A 12 -17.28 -26.61 14.24
C SER A 12 -17.96 -25.44 14.94
N GLY A 13 -17.35 -24.93 16.00
CA GLY A 13 -17.81 -23.74 16.70
C GLY A 13 -17.40 -22.47 15.96
N VAL A 14 -18.39 -21.67 15.53
CA VAL A 14 -18.14 -20.45 14.73
C VAL A 14 -18.20 -19.20 15.61
N TYR A 15 -19.38 -18.93 16.20
CA TYR A 15 -19.60 -17.76 17.05
C TYR A 15 -20.37 -18.14 18.31
N PHE A 16 -19.97 -17.56 19.44
CA PHE A 16 -20.78 -17.59 20.65
C PHE A 16 -21.05 -16.17 21.13
N LEU A 17 -22.31 -15.77 21.05
CA LEU A 17 -22.77 -14.42 21.35
C LEU A 17 -23.62 -14.42 22.63
N TYR A 18 -23.34 -13.49 23.53
CA TYR A 18 -24.13 -13.23 24.72
C TYR A 18 -24.00 -11.74 25.09
N HIS A 19 -24.95 -11.23 25.86
CA HIS A 19 -24.96 -9.82 26.28
C HIS A 19 -23.76 -9.51 27.21
N SER A 20 -23.14 -8.34 27.09
CA SER A 20 -21.91 -7.97 27.82
C SER A 20 -22.03 -8.09 29.34
N ASP A 21 -23.23 -7.87 29.89
CA ASP A 21 -23.51 -7.95 31.33
C ASP A 21 -23.21 -9.33 31.93
N PHE A 22 -23.10 -10.37 31.10
CA PHE A 22 -22.79 -11.73 31.54
C PHE A 22 -21.32 -12.14 31.33
N GLU A 23 -20.43 -11.22 30.94
CA GLU A 23 -19.00 -11.52 30.67
C GLU A 23 -18.31 -12.20 31.86
N GLN A 24 -18.64 -11.78 33.08
CA GLN A 24 -18.10 -12.37 34.32
C GLN A 24 -18.35 -13.88 34.47
N TRP A 25 -19.41 -14.42 33.84
CA TRP A 25 -19.77 -15.83 33.91
C TRP A 25 -19.11 -16.70 32.84
N HIS A 26 -18.35 -16.10 31.91
CA HIS A 26 -17.55 -16.81 30.90
C HIS A 26 -18.33 -17.88 30.12
N PHE A 27 -19.58 -17.59 29.70
CA PHE A 27 -20.47 -18.57 29.07
C PHE A 27 -19.90 -19.26 27.82
N GLY A 28 -18.88 -18.69 27.16
CA GLY A 28 -18.16 -19.36 26.08
C GLY A 28 -17.51 -20.68 26.49
N LYS A 29 -17.03 -20.81 27.74
CA LYS A 29 -16.47 -22.07 28.26
C LYS A 29 -17.57 -23.13 28.45
N LEU A 30 -18.74 -22.71 28.89
CA LEU A 30 -19.91 -23.59 29.04
C LEU A 30 -20.46 -24.03 27.68
N SER A 31 -20.45 -23.13 26.68
CA SER A 31 -20.83 -23.47 25.31
C SER A 31 -19.94 -24.55 24.74
N ALA A 32 -18.62 -24.42 24.88
CA ALA A 32 -17.67 -25.43 24.44
C ALA A 32 -17.95 -26.83 25.02
N LEU A 33 -18.32 -26.92 26.31
CA LEU A 33 -18.72 -28.19 26.92
C LEU A 33 -20.01 -28.76 26.30
N ARG A 34 -20.99 -27.89 26.02
CA ARG A 34 -22.26 -28.29 25.39
C ARG A 34 -22.06 -28.73 23.94
N GLU A 35 -21.19 -28.04 23.20
CA GLU A 35 -20.80 -28.37 21.83
C GLU A 35 -20.02 -29.69 21.77
N ALA A 36 -19.09 -29.92 22.69
CA ALA A 36 -18.40 -31.20 22.82
C ALA A 36 -19.39 -32.34 23.14
N ALA A 37 -20.35 -32.12 24.05
CA ALA A 37 -21.40 -33.08 24.35
C ALA A 37 -22.33 -33.34 23.14
N LEU A 38 -22.59 -32.31 22.34
CA LEU A 38 -23.33 -32.45 21.08
C LEU A 38 -22.55 -33.30 20.07
N ALA A 39 -21.24 -33.07 19.92
CA ALA A 39 -20.38 -33.85 19.05
C ALA A 39 -20.40 -35.34 19.44
N LEU A 40 -20.28 -35.63 20.74
CA LEU A 40 -20.35 -36.99 21.27
C LEU A 40 -21.72 -37.65 21.01
N LYS A 41 -22.83 -36.97 21.32
CA LYS A 41 -24.18 -37.52 21.11
C LYS A 41 -24.52 -37.71 19.64
N GLY A 42 -24.01 -36.84 18.77
CA GLY A 42 -24.21 -36.90 17.33
C GLY A 42 -23.31 -37.91 16.61
N GLY A 43 -22.40 -38.59 17.32
CA GLY A 43 -21.46 -39.54 16.72
C GLY A 43 -20.38 -38.87 15.85
N TYR A 44 -20.11 -37.58 16.06
CA TYR A 44 -19.04 -36.88 15.36
C TYR A 44 -17.68 -37.29 15.92
N GLN A 45 -16.67 -37.37 15.04
CA GLN A 45 -15.31 -37.75 15.45
C GLN A 45 -14.57 -36.59 16.12
N TYR A 46 -14.84 -35.35 15.69
CA TYR A 46 -14.08 -34.19 16.11
C TYR A 46 -14.97 -33.02 16.55
N TYR A 47 -14.47 -32.23 17.49
CA TYR A 47 -15.02 -30.91 17.82
C TYR A 47 -13.95 -29.86 17.53
N TYR A 48 -14.22 -28.96 16.59
CA TYR A 48 -13.29 -27.92 16.17
C TYR A 48 -13.64 -26.60 16.86
N MET A 49 -12.77 -26.18 17.78
CA MET A 49 -12.94 -24.95 18.59
C MET A 49 -12.45 -23.68 17.86
N GLY A 50 -12.07 -23.77 16.59
CA GLY A 50 -11.41 -22.69 15.85
C GLY A 50 -9.93 -22.55 16.18
N TYR A 51 -9.34 -21.41 15.79
CA TYR A 51 -7.93 -21.12 16.04
C TYR A 51 -7.55 -21.19 17.54
N TYR A 52 -6.31 -21.58 17.80
CA TYR A 52 -5.68 -21.53 19.11
C TYR A 52 -4.41 -20.66 19.02
N ILE A 53 -4.36 -19.61 19.84
CA ILE A 53 -3.20 -18.71 19.93
C ILE A 53 -2.76 -18.74 21.39
N HIS A 54 -1.60 -19.34 21.66
CA HIS A 54 -1.14 -19.63 23.01
C HIS A 54 -0.97 -18.37 23.88
N SER A 55 -0.46 -17.28 23.29
CA SER A 55 -0.26 -15.98 23.95
C SER A 55 -1.55 -15.17 24.14
N CYS A 56 -2.67 -15.56 23.53
CA CYS A 56 -3.92 -14.81 23.61
C CYS A 56 -4.74 -15.26 24.83
N THR A 57 -4.84 -14.41 25.85
CA THR A 57 -5.58 -14.69 27.09
C THR A 57 -7.02 -15.13 26.84
N LYS A 58 -7.70 -14.52 25.85
CA LYS A 58 -9.10 -14.86 25.50
C LYS A 58 -9.26 -16.23 24.84
N MET A 59 -8.19 -16.80 24.28
CA MET A 59 -8.22 -18.08 23.56
C MET A 59 -7.51 -19.20 24.31
N ARG A 60 -6.71 -18.86 25.33
CA ARG A 60 -5.92 -19.80 26.13
C ARG A 60 -6.76 -20.90 26.77
N TYR A 61 -8.01 -20.58 27.16
CA TYR A 61 -8.93 -21.54 27.78
C TYR A 61 -9.26 -22.76 26.91
N LYS A 62 -9.13 -22.65 25.58
CA LYS A 62 -9.34 -23.79 24.68
C LYS A 62 -8.32 -24.90 24.97
N GLY A 63 -7.14 -24.53 25.45
CA GLY A 63 -6.07 -25.43 25.88
C GLY A 63 -6.33 -26.19 27.19
N ASP A 64 -7.46 -25.95 27.84
CA ASP A 64 -7.82 -26.59 29.12
C ASP A 64 -8.72 -27.82 28.92
N TYR A 65 -9.21 -28.06 27.69
CA TYR A 65 -10.00 -29.26 27.35
C TYR A 65 -9.08 -30.40 26.90
N SER A 66 -9.43 -31.64 27.26
CA SER A 66 -8.66 -32.83 26.92
C SER A 66 -9.58 -33.97 26.47
N PRO A 67 -9.18 -34.80 25.48
CA PRO A 67 -7.95 -34.70 24.67
C PRO A 67 -8.03 -33.59 23.61
N GLN A 68 -6.92 -32.91 23.32
CA GLN A 68 -6.85 -31.84 22.32
C GLN A 68 -5.60 -31.96 21.43
N HIS A 69 -5.79 -31.60 20.16
CA HIS A 69 -4.72 -31.54 19.15
C HIS A 69 -4.68 -30.15 18.51
N VAL A 70 -3.48 -29.70 18.16
CA VAL A 70 -3.21 -28.46 17.42
C VAL A 70 -2.54 -28.81 16.10
N LEU A 71 -2.98 -28.16 15.03
CA LEU A 71 -2.46 -28.35 13.69
C LEU A 71 -1.07 -27.71 13.56
N ASP A 72 -0.09 -28.45 13.05
CA ASP A 72 1.25 -27.93 12.75
C ASP A 72 1.17 -26.94 11.58
N PRO A 73 1.71 -25.72 11.71
CA PRO A 73 1.63 -24.70 10.66
C PRO A 73 2.50 -25.00 9.43
N GLU A 74 3.48 -25.90 9.54
CA GLU A 74 4.38 -26.25 8.43
C GLU A 74 3.89 -27.48 7.66
N THR A 75 3.49 -28.54 8.38
CA THR A 75 3.15 -29.83 7.76
C THR A 75 1.65 -30.13 7.73
N TYR A 76 0.84 -29.35 8.45
CA TYR A 76 -0.59 -29.62 8.63
C TYR A 76 -0.90 -30.95 9.34
N ASP A 77 0.04 -31.45 10.15
CA ASP A 77 -0.18 -32.62 11.02
C ASP A 77 -0.81 -32.23 12.35
N TRP A 78 -1.75 -33.03 12.85
CA TRP A 78 -2.33 -32.84 14.17
C TRP A 78 -1.40 -33.36 15.27
N ASN A 79 -0.93 -32.46 16.14
CA ASN A 79 -0.07 -32.81 17.27
C ASN A 79 -0.83 -32.63 18.58
N PRO A 80 -0.69 -33.54 19.56
CA PRO A 80 -1.34 -33.38 20.85
C PRO A 80 -0.84 -32.10 21.55
N LEU A 81 -1.76 -31.34 22.15
CA LEU A 81 -1.40 -30.21 23.01
C LEU A 81 -1.00 -30.71 24.40
N ASP A 82 0.11 -31.44 24.45
CA ASP A 82 0.66 -32.04 25.66
C ASP A 82 1.69 -31.13 26.34
N GLY A 83 2.31 -31.64 27.42
CA GLY A 83 3.32 -30.91 28.17
C GLY A 83 4.54 -30.47 27.34
N LYS A 84 4.94 -31.22 26.29
CA LYS A 84 6.08 -30.89 25.44
C LYS A 84 5.75 -29.70 24.55
N LEU A 85 4.64 -29.78 23.81
CA LEU A 85 4.21 -28.68 22.93
C LEU A 85 3.86 -27.43 23.74
N ARG A 86 3.19 -27.58 24.89
CA ARG A 86 2.83 -26.45 25.76
C ARG A 86 4.07 -25.73 26.31
N ALA A 87 5.07 -26.47 26.81
CA ALA A 87 6.31 -25.89 27.30
C ALA A 87 7.11 -25.17 26.20
N LEU A 88 7.04 -25.64 24.95
CA LEU A 88 7.64 -24.95 23.81
C LEU A 88 6.88 -23.66 23.47
N LEU A 89 5.55 -23.69 23.49
CA LEU A 89 4.70 -22.52 23.24
C LEU A 89 4.79 -21.46 24.34
N ASP A 90 5.05 -21.85 25.59
CA ASP A 90 5.32 -20.92 26.69
C ASP A 90 6.66 -20.16 26.48
N LYS A 91 7.62 -20.77 25.76
CA LYS A 91 8.96 -20.21 25.53
C LYS A 91 9.12 -19.52 24.18
N LYS A 92 8.43 -20.00 23.14
CA LYS A 92 8.60 -19.56 21.74
C LYS A 92 7.27 -19.02 21.20
N SER A 93 7.33 -17.90 20.51
CA SER A 93 6.16 -17.30 19.83
C SER A 93 5.66 -18.12 18.64
N TYR A 94 6.53 -18.93 18.04
CA TYR A 94 6.23 -19.81 16.93
C TYR A 94 6.83 -21.19 17.18
N VAL A 95 6.00 -22.24 17.07
CA VAL A 95 6.42 -23.64 17.27
C VAL A 95 5.83 -24.49 16.15
N SER A 96 6.69 -25.29 15.50
CA SER A 96 6.31 -26.40 14.64
C SER A 96 6.96 -27.67 15.20
N MET A 97 6.14 -28.66 15.53
CA MET A 97 6.63 -29.92 16.12
C MET A 97 7.41 -30.74 15.10
N SER A 98 7.08 -30.61 13.81
CA SER A 98 7.88 -31.21 12.74
C SER A 98 9.30 -30.61 12.69
N ARG A 99 9.43 -29.30 12.85
CA ARG A 99 10.72 -28.59 12.87
C ARG A 99 11.55 -28.95 14.10
N GLU A 100 10.94 -29.05 15.27
CA GLU A 100 11.64 -29.46 16.49
C GLU A 100 12.15 -30.90 16.41
N ARG A 101 11.36 -31.84 15.84
CA ARG A 101 11.81 -33.21 15.59
C ARG A 101 13.02 -33.27 14.66
N ARG A 102 12.99 -32.54 13.53
CA ARG A 102 14.14 -32.44 12.61
C ARG A 102 15.40 -31.87 13.30
N ARG A 103 15.23 -30.94 14.24
CA ARG A 103 16.36 -30.38 15.03
C ARG A 103 16.89 -31.37 16.06
N GLU A 104 16.03 -32.16 16.69
CA GLU A 104 16.42 -33.22 17.61
C GLU A 104 17.19 -34.32 16.87
N GLU A 105 16.74 -34.71 15.68
CA GLU A 105 17.40 -35.71 14.81
C GLU A 105 18.76 -35.23 14.24
N ALA A 106 18.92 -33.92 14.03
CA ALA A 106 20.15 -33.32 13.54
C ALA A 106 21.23 -33.14 14.62
N LYS A 107 20.93 -33.42 15.90
CA LYS A 107 21.95 -33.46 16.96
C LYS A 107 22.65 -34.82 16.92
N PRO A 108 23.98 -34.89 16.69
CA PRO A 108 24.71 -36.16 16.73
C PRO A 108 24.60 -36.80 18.12
N GLY A 109 24.29 -38.10 18.14
CA GLY A 109 23.98 -38.86 19.34
C GLY A 109 25.12 -38.88 20.37
N VAL A 110 24.78 -38.56 21.62
CA VAL A 110 25.63 -38.80 22.79
C VAL A 110 25.56 -40.27 23.14
N ALA A 111 26.51 -41.05 22.63
CA ALA A 111 26.80 -42.39 23.11
C ALA A 111 28.26 -42.76 22.82
N ASP A 112 29.21 -42.01 23.39
CA ASP A 112 30.38 -42.59 24.05
C ASP A 112 31.17 -41.51 24.81
N ALA A 113 32.01 -41.94 25.75
CA ALA A 113 32.93 -41.16 26.59
C ALA A 113 32.32 -40.44 27.82
N ARG A 114 32.26 -41.22 28.91
CA ARG A 114 32.51 -40.71 30.26
C ARG A 114 33.96 -40.21 30.38
N GLU A 115 34.15 -39.28 31.32
CA GLU A 115 35.42 -38.77 31.87
C GLU A 115 36.12 -37.65 31.09
N THR A 116 35.82 -36.38 31.42
CA THR A 116 36.58 -35.62 32.44
C THR A 116 36.01 -34.22 32.64
N THR A 117 35.77 -33.90 33.92
CA THR A 117 35.74 -32.58 34.61
C THR A 117 35.96 -31.32 33.75
N ALA A 118 34.95 -30.45 33.62
CA ALA A 118 34.58 -29.36 34.54
C ALA A 118 35.41 -28.08 34.31
N GLU A 119 34.86 -27.15 33.51
CA GLU A 119 34.69 -25.72 33.82
C GLU A 119 34.20 -24.99 32.57
N ALA A 120 32.89 -24.74 32.50
CA ALA A 120 32.27 -23.63 31.75
C ALA A 120 30.77 -23.59 32.11
N SER A 121 30.47 -23.18 33.34
CA SER A 121 29.14 -22.75 33.72
C SER A 121 28.88 -21.33 33.21
N GLU A 122 27.73 -21.18 32.55
CA GLU A 122 26.85 -20.01 32.58
C GLU A 122 27.35 -18.69 31.97
N GLN A 123 26.99 -18.49 30.70
CA GLN A 123 26.43 -17.22 30.20
C GLN A 123 25.71 -17.45 28.86
N GLU A 124 24.56 -18.12 28.89
CA GLU A 124 23.57 -18.05 27.80
C GLU A 124 22.36 -17.26 28.30
N GLY A 125 22.39 -15.97 28.01
CA GLY A 125 21.28 -15.07 28.22
C GLY A 125 21.34 -13.99 27.17
N GLU A 126 20.99 -14.31 25.92
CA GLU A 126 20.75 -13.30 24.89
C GLU A 126 19.78 -13.81 23.79
N ASP A 127 18.75 -13.00 23.59
CA ASP A 127 17.87 -12.87 22.42
C ASP A 127 17.09 -14.09 21.88
N ALA A 128 15.86 -14.24 22.37
CA ALA A 128 14.79 -15.00 21.73
C ALA A 128 13.64 -14.08 21.25
N THR A 129 13.95 -13.08 20.43
CA THR A 129 12.93 -12.27 19.72
C THR A 129 13.38 -11.89 18.32
N SER A 130 13.37 -12.84 17.38
CA SER A 130 13.36 -12.61 15.93
C SER A 130 13.54 -13.96 15.23
N ASP A 131 12.48 -14.60 14.76
CA ASP A 131 12.60 -15.82 13.94
C ASP A 131 11.87 -15.67 12.60
N TYR A 132 12.18 -14.56 11.91
CA TYR A 132 12.51 -14.58 10.49
C TYR A 132 13.93 -14.02 10.40
N PRO A 133 14.99 -14.84 10.24
CA PRO A 133 16.31 -14.28 10.07
C PRO A 133 16.36 -13.71 8.65
N LEU A 134 16.11 -12.42 8.52
CA LEU A 134 16.87 -11.63 7.56
C LEU A 134 18.34 -12.01 7.78
N PRO A 135 19.11 -12.37 6.73
CA PRO A 135 20.47 -12.78 6.92
C PRO A 135 21.20 -11.64 7.64
N THR A 136 21.70 -11.91 8.86
CA THR A 136 22.63 -11.01 9.56
C THR A 136 23.69 -10.54 8.56
N ALA A 137 24.15 -9.30 8.65
CA ALA A 137 25.11 -8.74 7.68
C ALA A 137 26.32 -9.68 7.41
N ALA A 138 26.77 -10.42 8.41
CA ALA A 138 27.80 -11.47 8.27
C ALA A 138 27.37 -12.66 7.37
N LYS A 139 26.15 -13.18 7.54
CA LYS A 139 25.59 -14.25 6.70
C LYS A 139 25.26 -13.76 5.29
N GLY A 140 24.78 -12.52 5.15
CA GLY A 140 24.57 -11.87 3.87
C GLY A 140 25.90 -11.70 3.12
N GLY A 141 26.93 -11.18 3.80
CA GLY A 141 28.28 -11.05 3.25
C GLY A 141 28.90 -12.39 2.83
N ALA A 142 28.69 -13.45 3.61
CA ALA A 142 29.14 -14.80 3.25
C ALA A 142 28.41 -15.34 2.00
N ALA A 143 27.10 -15.11 1.89
CA ALA A 143 26.32 -15.53 0.72
C ALA A 143 26.72 -14.77 -0.56
N VAL A 144 26.96 -13.45 -0.46
CA VAL A 144 27.51 -12.64 -1.57
C VAL A 144 28.91 -13.12 -1.96
N SER A 145 29.77 -13.41 -0.98
CA SER A 145 31.10 -13.97 -1.23
C SER A 145 31.04 -15.35 -1.89
N GLY A 146 29.97 -16.11 -1.64
CA GLY A 146 29.64 -17.37 -2.32
C GLY A 146 29.08 -17.22 -3.74
N GLY A 147 28.88 -15.99 -4.22
CA GLY A 147 28.40 -15.69 -5.58
C GLY A 147 26.91 -15.44 -5.73
N MET A 148 26.15 -15.31 -4.62
CA MET A 148 24.75 -14.91 -4.65
C MET A 148 24.62 -13.40 -4.91
N SER A 149 23.67 -12.98 -5.74
CA SER A 149 23.39 -11.55 -5.94
C SER A 149 22.80 -10.94 -4.68
N LEU A 150 23.17 -9.70 -4.40
CA LEU A 150 22.58 -8.92 -3.33
C LEU A 150 21.08 -8.66 -3.55
N PHE A 151 20.64 -8.59 -4.81
CA PHE A 151 19.23 -8.45 -5.15
C PHE A 151 18.40 -9.68 -4.78
N ASP A 152 19.00 -10.87 -4.80
CA ASP A 152 18.35 -12.13 -4.44
C ASP A 152 18.22 -12.31 -2.93
N LEU A 153 19.11 -11.68 -2.16
CA LEU A 153 19.10 -11.71 -0.69
C LEU A 153 17.93 -10.91 -0.07
N LYS A 154 17.17 -10.15 -0.88
CA LYS A 154 16.02 -9.32 -0.46
C LYS A 154 16.31 -8.51 0.81
N VAL A 155 17.51 -7.93 0.88
CA VAL A 155 17.95 -7.13 2.03
C VAL A 155 16.99 -5.93 2.19
N PRO A 156 16.38 -5.73 3.37
CA PRO A 156 15.51 -4.59 3.62
C PRO A 156 16.25 -3.28 3.40
N GLY A 157 15.57 -2.31 2.79
CA GLY A 157 16.15 -0.98 2.52
C GLY A 157 16.96 -0.88 1.24
N LEU A 158 17.42 -2.01 0.66
CA LEU A 158 18.11 -2.02 -0.63
C LEU A 158 17.18 -1.58 -1.77
N MET A 159 17.71 -0.90 -2.78
CA MET A 159 17.00 -0.72 -4.05
C MET A 159 16.96 -2.07 -4.79
N THR A 160 15.80 -2.44 -5.35
CA THR A 160 15.73 -3.62 -6.22
C THR A 160 16.37 -3.33 -7.57
N ALA A 161 16.74 -4.39 -8.31
CA ALA A 161 17.19 -4.29 -9.69
C ALA A 161 16.24 -3.41 -10.53
N ASP A 162 14.93 -3.70 -10.47
CA ASP A 162 13.93 -2.96 -11.24
C ASP A 162 13.83 -1.48 -10.81
N GLU A 163 13.96 -1.20 -9.50
CA GLU A 163 13.98 0.19 -9.00
C GLU A 163 15.20 0.96 -9.52
N ILE A 164 16.35 0.31 -9.69
CA ILE A 164 17.56 0.94 -10.25
C ILE A 164 17.37 1.20 -11.74
N GLU A 165 16.88 0.24 -12.51
CA GLU A 165 16.57 0.40 -13.94
C GLU A 165 15.60 1.56 -14.20
N GLU A 166 14.57 1.74 -13.37
CA GLU A 166 13.58 2.81 -13.54
C GLU A 166 14.07 4.18 -13.02
N GLN A 167 14.89 4.21 -11.97
CA GLN A 167 15.19 5.43 -11.23
C GLN A 167 16.61 5.96 -11.50
N LEU A 168 17.51 5.17 -12.05
CA LEU A 168 18.91 5.56 -12.18
C LEU A 168 19.42 5.21 -13.57
N ASP A 169 19.95 6.22 -14.25
CA ASP A 169 20.80 5.97 -15.40
C ASP A 169 22.18 5.60 -14.87
N LEU A 170 22.46 4.30 -14.81
CA LEU A 170 23.74 3.80 -14.38
C LEU A 170 24.85 4.16 -15.37
N GLY A 171 24.54 4.40 -16.66
CA GLY A 171 25.52 4.60 -17.73
C GLY A 171 26.29 5.90 -17.58
N THR A 172 25.58 7.00 -17.31
CA THR A 172 26.16 8.33 -17.11
C THR A 172 26.76 8.54 -15.71
N MET A 173 26.82 7.49 -14.87
CA MET A 173 27.41 7.63 -13.54
C MET A 173 28.92 7.79 -13.62
N PRO A 174 29.48 8.84 -12.99
CA PRO A 174 30.93 9.02 -12.95
C PRO A 174 31.54 7.96 -12.03
N ILE A 175 32.50 7.22 -12.57
CA ILE A 175 33.31 6.23 -11.88
C ILE A 175 34.78 6.65 -11.93
N LYS A 176 35.53 6.31 -10.87
CA LYS A 176 36.96 6.58 -10.81
C LYS A 176 37.75 5.29 -10.93
N ILE A 177 38.46 5.12 -12.03
CA ILE A 177 39.28 3.94 -12.30
C ILE A 177 40.75 4.37 -12.33
N ARG A 178 41.55 3.84 -11.39
CA ARG A 178 42.99 4.10 -11.31
C ARG A 178 43.36 5.60 -11.34
N GLY A 179 42.50 6.44 -10.76
CA GLY A 179 42.72 7.89 -10.68
C GLY A 179 42.14 8.72 -11.83
N GLN A 180 41.61 8.09 -12.87
CA GLN A 180 40.91 8.75 -13.98
C GLN A 180 39.40 8.69 -13.76
N ASP A 181 38.73 9.81 -14.06
CA ASP A 181 37.27 9.89 -14.05
C ASP A 181 36.76 9.43 -15.44
N ALA A 182 35.77 8.55 -15.45
CA ALA A 182 35.10 8.03 -16.65
C ALA A 182 33.62 7.84 -16.35
N GLU A 183 32.76 7.72 -17.36
CA GLU A 183 31.38 7.29 -17.16
C GLU A 183 31.30 5.76 -17.16
N ALA A 184 30.31 5.19 -16.47
CA ALA A 184 30.17 3.74 -16.40
C ALA A 184 29.93 3.10 -17.78
N GLN A 185 29.27 3.83 -18.68
CA GLN A 185 29.08 3.42 -20.08
C GLN A 185 30.37 3.34 -20.91
N ASP A 186 31.44 4.02 -20.48
CA ASP A 186 32.75 3.96 -21.14
C ASP A 186 33.48 2.63 -20.88
N LEU A 187 32.90 1.75 -20.05
CA LEU A 187 33.43 0.41 -19.81
C LEU A 187 33.17 -0.52 -20.99
N VAL A 188 34.22 -1.20 -21.45
CA VAL A 188 34.21 -2.10 -22.62
C VAL A 188 33.08 -3.15 -22.59
N SER A 189 32.68 -3.63 -21.41
CA SER A 189 31.63 -4.63 -21.23
C SER A 189 30.27 -4.06 -20.83
N TRP A 190 30.08 -2.74 -20.85
CA TRP A 190 28.87 -2.10 -20.31
C TRP A 190 27.60 -2.52 -21.04
N GLU A 191 27.57 -2.39 -22.37
CA GLU A 191 26.38 -2.66 -23.19
C GLU A 191 25.96 -4.13 -23.19
N THR A 192 26.93 -5.05 -23.07
CA THR A 192 26.71 -6.51 -23.12
C THR A 192 26.54 -7.14 -21.73
N SER A 193 26.67 -6.36 -20.65
CA SER A 193 26.60 -6.86 -19.28
C SER A 193 25.18 -6.85 -18.70
N ASP A 194 24.84 -7.94 -18.00
CA ASP A 194 23.56 -8.09 -17.30
C ASP A 194 23.64 -7.53 -15.87
N MET A 195 22.75 -6.60 -15.53
CA MET A 195 22.65 -5.98 -14.22
C MET A 195 22.26 -6.96 -13.11
N ARG A 196 21.52 -8.03 -13.43
CA ARG A 196 21.10 -9.04 -12.46
C ARG A 196 22.21 -10.08 -12.18
N ASN A 197 23.32 -10.02 -12.92
CA ASN A 197 24.47 -10.89 -12.71
C ASN A 197 25.52 -10.18 -11.82
N PRO A 198 25.76 -10.64 -10.57
CA PRO A 198 26.67 -9.99 -9.63
C PRO A 198 28.14 -10.00 -10.06
N ARG A 199 28.50 -10.79 -11.07
CA ARG A 199 29.87 -10.86 -11.63
C ARG A 199 30.06 -9.97 -12.85
N SER A 200 29.01 -9.36 -13.37
CA SER A 200 29.12 -8.45 -14.51
C SER A 200 29.50 -7.04 -14.02
N THR A 201 30.17 -6.25 -14.87
CA THR A 201 30.53 -4.86 -14.53
C THR A 201 29.31 -4.02 -14.14
N LYS A 202 28.19 -4.19 -14.86
CA LYS A 202 26.94 -3.47 -14.59
C LYS A 202 26.23 -4.00 -13.35
N GLY A 203 26.30 -5.29 -13.06
CA GLY A 203 25.76 -5.86 -11.83
C GLY A 203 26.53 -5.44 -10.59
N ILE A 204 27.87 -5.41 -10.65
CA ILE A 204 28.72 -4.91 -9.56
C ILE A 204 28.41 -3.43 -9.27
N ILE A 205 28.34 -2.60 -10.31
CA ILE A 205 28.02 -1.18 -10.15
C ILE A 205 26.58 -1.00 -9.63
N ALA A 206 25.63 -1.79 -10.12
CA ALA A 206 24.25 -1.74 -9.64
C ALA A 206 24.12 -2.15 -8.17
N GLU A 207 24.74 -3.23 -7.73
CA GLU A 207 24.73 -3.65 -6.31
C GLU A 207 25.42 -2.63 -5.41
N LEU A 208 26.53 -2.03 -5.87
CA LEU A 208 27.23 -0.97 -5.14
C LEU A 208 26.33 0.27 -4.97
N VAL A 209 25.63 0.67 -6.04
CA VAL A 209 24.68 1.79 -6.02
C VAL A 209 23.48 1.46 -5.14
N ALA A 210 23.00 0.22 -5.16
CA ALA A 210 21.92 -0.27 -4.31
C ALA A 210 22.28 -0.18 -2.81
N CYS A 211 23.56 -0.41 -2.49
CA CYS A 211 24.14 -0.36 -1.15
C CYS A 211 24.52 1.03 -0.65
N ARG A 212 24.28 2.10 -1.41
CA ARG A 212 24.80 3.42 -1.05
C ARG A 212 24.23 3.87 0.31
N PRO A 213 25.07 4.00 1.35
CA PRO A 213 24.57 4.31 2.68
C PRO A 213 24.03 5.75 2.73
N ILE A 214 23.00 5.96 3.55
CA ILE A 214 22.54 7.30 3.87
C ILE A 214 23.67 8.00 4.63
N LYS A 215 24.20 9.07 4.04
CA LYS A 215 25.32 9.82 4.64
C LYS A 215 24.93 10.35 6.02
N ASN A 216 25.79 10.14 7.01
CA ASN A 216 25.58 10.54 8.42
C ASN A 216 24.37 9.89 9.10
N LEU A 217 23.92 8.73 8.65
CA LEU A 217 22.90 7.98 9.39
C LEU A 217 23.46 7.58 10.77
N PRO A 218 22.77 7.91 11.88
CA PRO A 218 23.25 7.57 13.21
C PRO A 218 23.15 6.05 13.46
N GLU A 219 24.11 5.48 14.19
CA GLU A 219 24.08 4.06 14.58
C GLU A 219 22.94 3.75 15.56
N SER A 220 22.57 4.71 16.40
CA SER A 220 21.44 4.60 17.33
C SER A 220 20.78 5.95 17.56
N ILE A 221 19.49 5.91 17.92
CA ILE A 221 18.71 7.07 18.35
C ILE A 221 18.05 6.74 19.68
N THR A 222 17.82 7.77 20.51
CA THR A 222 17.08 7.62 21.77
C THR A 222 15.78 8.39 21.66
N VAL A 223 14.65 7.70 21.80
CA VAL A 223 13.31 8.28 21.74
C VAL A 223 12.48 7.71 22.91
N SER A 224 11.65 8.54 23.52
CA SER A 224 10.74 8.10 24.59
C SER A 224 9.69 7.10 24.05
N SER A 225 9.30 6.12 24.85
CA SER A 225 8.23 5.16 24.49
C SER A 225 6.88 5.85 24.25
N ASP A 226 6.63 6.92 25.01
CA ASP A 226 5.35 7.64 25.03
C ASP A 226 5.32 8.79 24.02
N ALA A 227 6.46 9.06 23.38
CA ALA A 227 6.54 10.03 22.31
C ALA A 227 5.81 9.54 21.05
N SER A 228 5.42 10.49 20.21
CA SER A 228 4.90 10.19 18.87
C SER A 228 5.94 9.45 18.01
N ALA A 229 5.49 8.49 17.21
CA ALA A 229 6.28 7.82 16.18
C ALA A 229 6.95 8.79 15.18
N ALA A 230 6.41 10.00 15.01
CA ALA A 230 7.04 11.05 14.20
C ALA A 230 8.40 11.51 14.77
N GLN A 231 8.65 11.38 16.08
CA GLN A 231 9.94 11.75 16.68
C GLN A 231 11.09 10.87 16.18
N ILE A 232 10.82 9.58 15.88
CA ILE A 232 11.81 8.69 15.25
C ILE A 232 12.31 9.31 13.94
N TYR A 233 11.37 9.78 13.11
CA TYR A 233 11.70 10.43 11.84
C TYR A 233 12.45 11.75 12.03
N GLN A 234 12.09 12.55 13.04
CA GLN A 234 12.75 13.82 13.34
C GLN A 234 14.21 13.64 13.76
N GLU A 235 14.49 12.71 14.67
CA GLU A 235 15.85 12.45 15.14
C GLU A 235 16.74 11.89 14.01
N ILE A 236 16.22 10.94 13.21
CA ILE A 236 16.96 10.40 12.06
C ILE A 236 17.23 11.50 11.02
N ALA A 237 16.23 12.33 10.71
CA ALA A 237 16.38 13.44 9.76
C ALA A 237 17.40 14.48 10.23
N LYS A 238 17.37 14.83 11.52
CA LYS A 238 18.29 15.78 12.15
C LYS A 238 19.74 15.28 12.10
N ALA A 239 19.96 14.00 12.42
CA ALA A 239 21.28 13.40 12.40
C ALA A 239 21.82 13.23 10.96
N SER A 240 21.01 12.65 10.07
CA SER A 240 21.42 12.40 8.68
C SER A 240 21.52 13.67 7.83
N LYS A 241 20.83 14.76 8.23
CA LYS A 241 20.62 15.99 7.44
C LYS A 241 19.79 15.78 6.17
N PHE A 242 18.96 14.73 6.14
CA PHE A 242 17.99 14.49 5.08
C PHE A 242 16.62 15.05 5.45
N ALA A 243 15.83 15.47 4.47
CA ALA A 243 14.45 15.89 4.72
C ALA A 243 13.61 14.72 5.24
N ILE A 244 12.79 14.96 6.26
CA ILE A 244 11.94 13.95 6.91
C ILE A 244 11.11 13.16 5.89
N HIS A 245 10.50 13.85 4.92
CA HIS A 245 9.65 13.21 3.91
C HIS A 245 10.41 12.32 2.92
N ARG A 246 11.73 12.49 2.83
CA ARG A 246 12.61 11.69 1.99
C ARG A 246 12.90 10.31 2.59
N LEU A 247 12.68 10.16 3.90
CA LEU A 247 13.02 8.97 4.65
C LEU A 247 11.80 8.06 4.80
N ARG A 248 12.01 6.77 4.64
CA ARG A 248 11.07 5.72 5.01
C ARG A 248 11.72 4.86 6.09
N VAL A 249 11.02 4.68 7.21
CA VAL A 249 11.51 3.84 8.31
C VAL A 249 10.68 2.56 8.39
N THR A 250 11.35 1.41 8.43
CA THR A 250 10.75 0.09 8.60
C THR A 250 11.32 -0.58 9.84
N LYS A 251 10.54 -1.46 10.48
CA LYS A 251 11.01 -2.24 11.62
C LYS A 251 11.90 -3.37 11.12
N GLY A 252 13.06 -3.55 11.73
CA GLY A 252 13.95 -4.67 11.39
C GLY A 252 13.36 -6.05 11.76
N SER A 253 12.38 -6.10 12.67
CA SER A 253 11.76 -7.35 13.13
C SER A 253 10.87 -8.03 12.08
N ASP A 254 10.09 -7.23 11.32
CA ASP A 254 9.05 -7.75 10.40
C ASP A 254 9.02 -7.01 9.05
N GLY A 255 9.88 -6.01 8.84
CA GLY A 255 9.91 -5.18 7.64
C GLY A 255 8.70 -4.25 7.49
N SER A 256 7.81 -4.17 8.49
CA SER A 256 6.63 -3.31 8.43
C SER A 256 7.00 -1.84 8.54
N SER A 257 6.26 -0.97 7.84
CA SER A 257 6.53 0.47 7.82
C SER A 257 6.10 1.13 9.12
N ILE A 258 6.97 1.93 9.72
CA ILE A 258 6.63 2.79 10.85
C ILE A 258 5.91 4.03 10.29
N PRO A 259 4.67 4.33 10.73
CA PRO A 259 3.95 5.50 10.24
C PRO A 259 4.59 6.80 10.77
N ASN A 260 4.80 7.76 9.87
CA ASN A 260 5.24 9.11 10.23
C ASN A 260 4.00 9.96 10.57
N GLY A 261 3.48 9.81 11.79
CA GLY A 261 2.27 10.49 12.25
C GLY A 261 2.27 10.75 13.75
N ALA A 262 1.51 11.78 14.16
CA ALA A 262 1.31 12.15 15.56
C ALA A 262 0.41 11.17 16.32
N ASP A 263 -0.39 10.39 15.58
CA ASP A 263 -1.49 9.58 16.12
C ASP A 263 -1.05 8.36 16.93
N LEU A 264 0.19 7.89 16.72
CA LEU A 264 0.71 6.65 17.32
C LEU A 264 1.94 6.95 18.15
N THR A 265 2.03 6.34 19.33
CA THR A 265 3.24 6.39 20.15
C THR A 265 4.30 5.42 19.61
N VAL A 266 5.57 5.64 19.96
CA VAL A 266 6.65 4.68 19.65
C VAL A 266 6.30 3.29 20.15
N HIS A 267 5.72 3.19 21.36
CA HIS A 267 5.27 1.93 21.92
C HIS A 267 4.19 1.23 21.07
N ASP A 268 3.21 1.96 20.55
CA ASP A 268 2.13 1.41 19.70
C ASP A 268 2.64 0.85 18.38
N THR A 269 3.77 1.36 17.89
CA THR A 269 4.40 0.81 16.69
C THR A 269 5.00 -0.58 16.92
N GLY A 270 5.14 -1.04 18.16
CA GLY A 270 5.77 -2.33 18.48
C GLY A 270 7.30 -2.30 18.54
N VAL A 271 7.92 -1.14 18.29
CA VAL A 271 9.35 -0.93 18.53
C VAL A 271 9.61 -0.87 20.04
N ARG A 272 10.67 -1.51 20.50
CA ARG A 272 11.09 -1.58 21.91
C ARG A 272 12.54 -1.14 22.06
N ASN A 273 13.04 -1.15 23.30
CA ASN A 273 14.43 -0.84 23.56
C ASN A 273 15.35 -1.75 22.71
N LYS A 274 16.39 -1.16 22.12
CA LYS A 274 17.34 -1.84 21.20
C LYS A 274 16.72 -2.52 19.97
N SER A 275 15.49 -2.18 19.59
CA SER A 275 14.91 -2.67 18.34
C SER A 275 15.64 -2.10 17.12
N ALA A 276 15.92 -2.96 16.14
CA ALA A 276 16.47 -2.55 14.86
C ALA A 276 15.42 -1.82 14.01
N VAL A 277 15.83 -0.77 13.32
CA VAL A 277 15.03 -0.05 12.33
C VAL A 277 15.86 0.18 11.07
N ASP A 278 15.24 -0.05 9.92
CA ASP A 278 15.87 0.22 8.62
C ASP A 278 15.38 1.55 8.08
N VAL A 279 16.29 2.31 7.48
CA VAL A 279 16.00 3.63 6.91
C VAL A 279 16.30 3.59 5.42
N LYS A 280 15.28 3.81 4.59
CA LYS A 280 15.40 3.93 3.14
C LYS A 280 15.23 5.38 2.70
N ASP A 281 16.11 5.82 1.82
CA ASP A 281 15.99 7.08 1.11
C ASP A 281 15.10 6.91 -0.13
N LEU A 282 13.99 7.64 -0.19
CA LEU A 282 13.01 7.62 -1.29
C LEU A 282 13.38 8.59 -2.44
N GLY A 283 14.49 9.32 -2.33
CA GLY A 283 14.89 10.37 -3.26
C GLY A 283 13.99 11.62 -3.16
N PRO A 284 14.24 12.67 -3.99
CA PRO A 284 13.51 13.93 -3.91
C PRO A 284 11.98 13.78 -3.97
N GLN A 285 11.32 14.37 -2.97
CA GLN A 285 9.87 14.26 -2.77
C GLN A 285 9.17 15.59 -3.02
N ILE A 286 7.91 15.52 -3.45
CA ILE A 286 7.02 16.67 -3.62
C ILE A 286 5.68 16.40 -2.95
N SER A 287 5.05 17.45 -2.40
CA SER A 287 3.76 17.31 -1.71
C SER A 287 2.64 16.93 -2.69
N TRP A 288 1.77 15.99 -2.31
CA TRP A 288 0.61 15.60 -3.15
C TRP A 288 -0.26 16.79 -3.54
N ARG A 289 -0.43 17.76 -2.64
CA ARG A 289 -1.16 18.99 -2.93
C ARG A 289 -0.53 19.73 -4.12
N THR A 290 0.79 19.92 -4.11
CA THR A 290 1.51 20.57 -5.22
C THR A 290 1.37 19.79 -6.51
N VAL A 291 1.42 18.45 -6.46
CA VAL A 291 1.23 17.60 -7.65
C VAL A 291 -0.12 17.87 -8.30
N PHE A 292 -1.20 17.81 -7.52
CA PHE A 292 -2.55 18.02 -8.04
C PHE A 292 -2.76 19.43 -8.58
N ILE A 293 -2.17 20.45 -7.94
CA ILE A 293 -2.19 21.82 -8.48
C ILE A 293 -1.50 21.86 -9.85
N VAL A 294 -0.29 21.31 -9.97
CA VAL A 294 0.42 21.32 -11.27
C VAL A 294 -0.35 20.51 -12.33
N GLU A 295 -0.96 19.40 -11.93
CA GLU A 295 -1.76 18.52 -12.79
C GLU A 295 -2.97 19.24 -13.39
N TYR A 296 -3.75 19.97 -12.57
CA TYR A 296 -4.99 20.64 -12.98
C TYR A 296 -4.77 22.04 -13.57
N LEU A 297 -3.68 22.71 -13.18
CA LEU A 297 -3.32 24.03 -13.71
C LEU A 297 -3.09 23.99 -15.23
N GLY A 298 -2.55 22.89 -15.76
CA GLY A 298 -2.31 22.73 -17.20
C GLY A 298 -3.58 22.93 -18.03
N PRO A 299 -4.58 22.04 -17.94
CA PRO A 299 -5.85 22.22 -18.63
C PRO A 299 -6.52 23.57 -18.33
N LEU A 300 -6.46 24.03 -17.07
CA LEU A 300 -7.03 25.32 -16.67
C LEU A 300 -6.44 26.52 -17.44
N LEU A 301 -5.15 26.48 -17.80
CA LEU A 301 -4.49 27.49 -18.62
C LEU A 301 -4.63 27.22 -20.13
N ILE A 302 -4.46 25.96 -20.55
CA ILE A 302 -4.44 25.58 -21.96
C ILE A 302 -5.79 25.87 -22.63
N HIS A 303 -6.92 25.60 -21.97
CA HIS A 303 -8.24 25.84 -22.56
C HIS A 303 -8.46 27.32 -22.92
N PRO A 304 -8.30 28.29 -22.00
CA PRO A 304 -8.33 29.71 -22.33
C PRO A 304 -7.31 30.12 -23.39
N LEU A 305 -6.05 29.66 -23.28
CA LEU A 305 -5.00 30.00 -24.24
C LEU A 305 -5.36 29.59 -25.67
N MET A 306 -5.88 28.37 -25.84
CA MET A 306 -6.30 27.86 -27.15
C MET A 306 -7.55 28.58 -27.67
N TYR A 307 -8.50 28.90 -26.80
CA TYR A 307 -9.73 29.62 -27.18
C TYR A 307 -9.46 31.07 -27.62
N PHE A 308 -8.69 31.84 -26.83
CA PHE A 308 -8.36 33.22 -27.19
C PHE A 308 -7.26 33.29 -28.25
N GLY A 309 -6.39 32.29 -28.33
CA GLY A 309 -5.35 32.14 -29.34
C GLY A 309 -5.86 31.65 -30.71
N ARG A 310 -7.18 31.43 -30.88
CA ARG A 310 -7.78 30.93 -32.13
C ARG A 310 -7.28 31.61 -33.42
N PRO A 311 -7.12 32.95 -33.48
CA PRO A 311 -6.62 33.61 -34.69
C PRO A 311 -5.20 33.21 -35.08
N TYR A 312 -4.34 32.91 -34.11
CA TYR A 312 -2.96 32.53 -34.34
C TYR A 312 -2.79 31.03 -34.58
N ILE A 313 -3.59 30.21 -33.88
CA ILE A 313 -3.48 28.75 -33.93
C ILE A 313 -4.18 28.17 -35.17
N TYR A 314 -5.36 28.68 -35.50
CA TYR A 314 -6.17 28.15 -36.62
C TYR A 314 -6.28 29.11 -37.80
N GLY A 315 -5.63 30.27 -37.75
CA GLY A 315 -5.68 31.27 -38.82
C GLY A 315 -7.07 31.86 -39.08
N THR A 316 -7.99 31.78 -38.11
CA THR A 316 -9.40 32.20 -38.28
C THR A 316 -9.70 33.52 -37.59
N ARG A 317 -10.39 34.42 -38.30
CA ARG A 317 -10.95 35.65 -37.73
C ARG A 317 -12.42 35.51 -37.33
N ALA A 318 -13.04 34.36 -37.60
CA ALA A 318 -14.41 34.12 -37.23
C ALA A 318 -14.55 34.06 -35.69
N PRO A 319 -15.60 34.68 -35.11
CA PRO A 319 -15.85 34.55 -33.68
C PRO A 319 -16.06 33.09 -33.28
N ALA A 320 -15.79 32.76 -32.03
CA ALA A 320 -16.08 31.43 -31.50
C ALA A 320 -17.59 31.26 -31.35
N SER A 321 -18.09 30.05 -31.58
CA SER A 321 -19.51 29.74 -31.39
C SER A 321 -19.89 29.72 -29.90
N ASP A 322 -21.19 29.78 -29.63
CA ASP A 322 -21.71 29.67 -28.27
C ASP A 322 -21.38 28.32 -27.62
N LEU A 323 -21.38 27.22 -28.40
CA LEU A 323 -21.00 25.90 -27.88
C LEU A 323 -19.51 25.83 -27.54
N GLN A 324 -18.63 26.47 -28.34
CA GLN A 324 -17.20 26.55 -28.03
C GLN A 324 -16.97 27.34 -26.73
N LYS A 325 -17.69 28.46 -26.57
CA LYS A 325 -17.65 29.27 -25.35
C LYS A 325 -18.20 28.51 -24.13
N LEU A 326 -19.31 27.80 -24.30
CA LEU A 326 -19.92 26.98 -23.25
C LEU A 326 -18.98 25.83 -22.84
N THR A 327 -18.37 25.15 -23.80
CA THR A 327 -17.38 24.10 -23.53
C THR A 327 -16.19 24.64 -22.74
N LEU A 328 -15.65 25.82 -23.14
CA LEU A 328 -14.61 26.50 -22.38
C LEU A 328 -15.04 26.74 -20.94
N LEU A 329 -16.23 27.29 -20.73
CA LEU A 329 -16.74 27.58 -19.39
C LEU A 329 -16.85 26.30 -18.55
N MET A 330 -17.38 25.21 -19.12
CA MET A 330 -17.49 23.92 -18.41
C MET A 330 -16.11 23.37 -18.03
N CYS A 331 -15.14 23.36 -18.94
CA CYS A 331 -13.78 22.91 -18.65
C CYS A 331 -13.11 23.78 -17.57
N VAL A 332 -13.21 25.11 -17.68
CA VAL A 332 -12.64 26.03 -16.69
C VAL A 332 -13.30 25.85 -15.33
N ILE A 333 -14.63 25.73 -15.26
CA ILE A 333 -15.36 25.47 -14.00
C ILE A 333 -14.90 24.14 -13.39
N HIS A 334 -14.81 23.07 -14.18
CA HIS A 334 -14.33 21.76 -13.72
C HIS A 334 -12.94 21.89 -13.09
N PHE A 335 -11.95 22.41 -13.83
CA PHE A 335 -10.57 22.48 -13.33
C PHE A 335 -10.39 23.50 -12.20
N ALA A 336 -11.08 24.64 -12.22
CA ALA A 336 -11.05 25.59 -11.11
C ALA A 336 -11.64 24.98 -9.84
N LYS A 337 -12.70 24.19 -9.95
CA LYS A 337 -13.27 23.44 -8.83
C LYS A 337 -12.31 22.36 -8.34
N ARG A 338 -11.59 21.65 -9.22
CA ARG A 338 -10.55 20.69 -8.83
C ARG A 338 -9.38 21.36 -8.09
N GLU A 339 -8.95 22.54 -8.51
CA GLU A 339 -7.95 23.35 -7.80
C GLU A 339 -8.44 23.76 -6.41
N PHE A 340 -9.67 24.27 -6.33
CA PHE A 340 -10.30 24.62 -5.05
C PHE A 340 -10.37 23.41 -4.11
N GLU A 341 -10.82 22.25 -4.60
CA GLU A 341 -10.89 21.03 -3.81
C GLU A 341 -9.50 20.58 -3.33
N THR A 342 -8.48 20.69 -4.17
CA THR A 342 -7.09 20.34 -3.83
C THR A 342 -6.54 21.21 -2.70
N LEU A 343 -6.87 22.50 -2.72
CA LEU A 343 -6.43 23.47 -1.72
C LEU A 343 -7.20 23.34 -0.39
N PHE A 344 -8.52 23.16 -0.44
CA PHE A 344 -9.40 23.37 0.73
C PHE A 344 -10.19 22.13 1.18
N VAL A 345 -10.34 21.12 0.33
CA VAL A 345 -11.17 19.93 0.60
C VAL A 345 -10.33 18.69 0.84
N HIS A 346 -9.40 18.36 -0.04
CA HIS A 346 -8.66 17.11 0.00
C HIS A 346 -7.76 17.02 1.24
N ARG A 347 -7.77 15.83 1.86
CA ARG A 347 -6.79 15.41 2.88
C ARG A 347 -6.02 14.23 2.32
N PHE A 348 -4.70 14.29 2.25
CA PHE A 348 -3.89 13.22 1.67
C PHE A 348 -3.40 12.27 2.76
N SER A 349 -3.41 10.96 2.49
CA SER A 349 -2.93 9.93 3.44
C SER A 349 -1.41 9.80 3.47
N SER A 350 -0.74 10.27 2.42
CA SER A 350 0.71 10.39 2.33
C SER A 350 1.01 11.87 2.11
N ALA A 351 2.02 12.42 2.78
CA ALA A 351 2.37 13.82 2.62
C ALA A 351 2.95 14.10 1.22
N THR A 352 3.73 13.16 0.68
CA THR A 352 4.52 13.36 -0.53
C THR A 352 4.52 12.17 -1.49
N MET A 353 5.04 12.39 -2.69
CA MET A 353 5.41 11.38 -3.67
C MET A 353 6.76 11.72 -4.34
N PRO A 354 7.42 10.77 -5.03
CA PRO A 354 8.62 11.04 -5.81
C PRO A 354 8.39 12.10 -6.90
N ILE A 355 9.28 13.08 -7.00
CA ILE A 355 9.10 14.24 -7.89
C ILE A 355 8.98 13.87 -9.38
N ARG A 356 9.65 12.80 -9.81
CA ARG A 356 9.62 12.34 -11.21
C ARG A 356 8.22 11.97 -11.70
N ASN A 357 7.35 11.52 -10.79
CA ASN A 357 5.99 11.17 -11.12
C ASN A 357 5.14 12.39 -11.52
N VAL A 358 5.56 13.62 -11.17
CA VAL A 358 4.86 14.86 -11.56
C VAL A 358 4.82 14.99 -13.07
N TYR A 359 5.94 14.72 -13.77
CA TYR A 359 6.01 14.86 -15.22
C TYR A 359 5.07 13.87 -15.93
N LYS A 360 5.03 12.62 -15.46
CA LYS A 360 4.15 11.59 -16.00
C LYS A 360 2.67 11.92 -15.76
N ASN A 361 2.32 12.29 -14.53
CA ASN A 361 0.94 12.60 -14.17
C ASN A 361 0.47 13.87 -14.88
N SER A 362 1.24 14.96 -14.80
CA SER A 362 0.88 16.24 -15.42
C SER A 362 0.86 16.12 -16.94
N GLY A 363 1.83 15.42 -17.55
CA GLY A 363 1.87 15.20 -18.99
C GLY A 363 0.59 14.55 -19.53
N TYR A 364 0.05 13.56 -18.81
CA TYR A 364 -1.23 12.94 -19.19
C TYR A 364 -2.39 13.96 -19.22
N TYR A 365 -2.55 14.78 -18.18
CA TYR A 365 -3.63 15.77 -18.13
C TYR A 365 -3.41 16.90 -19.12
N TRP A 366 -2.21 17.44 -19.20
CA TRP A 366 -1.89 18.57 -20.06
C TRP A 366 -2.02 18.20 -21.53
N ILE A 367 -1.64 16.98 -21.93
CA ILE A 367 -1.74 16.53 -23.32
C ILE A 367 -3.16 16.07 -23.63
N ILE A 368 -3.71 15.10 -22.89
CA ILE A 368 -4.97 14.45 -23.27
C ILE A 368 -6.17 15.34 -22.94
N SER A 369 -6.19 15.96 -21.75
CA SER A 369 -7.28 16.84 -21.35
C SER A 369 -7.07 18.29 -21.76
N GLY A 370 -5.84 18.81 -21.70
CA GLY A 370 -5.53 20.19 -22.10
C GLY A 370 -5.49 20.33 -23.61
N LEU A 371 -4.37 19.94 -24.22
CA LEU A 371 -4.08 20.19 -25.64
C LEU A 371 -5.04 19.47 -26.57
N ASN A 372 -5.27 18.16 -26.40
CA ASN A 372 -6.13 17.38 -27.28
C ASN A 372 -7.58 17.90 -27.26
N LEU A 373 -8.21 18.06 -26.09
CA LEU A 373 -9.58 18.58 -26.04
C LEU A 373 -9.67 20.00 -26.59
N ALA A 374 -8.78 20.90 -26.15
CA ALA A 374 -8.82 22.30 -26.56
C ALA A 374 -8.57 22.46 -28.06
N TYR A 375 -7.57 21.75 -28.61
CA TYR A 375 -7.21 21.84 -30.03
C TYR A 375 -8.38 21.45 -30.94
N TRP A 376 -9.05 20.32 -30.66
CA TRP A 376 -10.13 19.84 -31.51
C TRP A 376 -11.45 20.56 -31.28
N THR A 377 -11.68 21.12 -30.08
CA THR A 377 -12.94 21.80 -29.77
C THR A 377 -12.98 23.24 -30.26
N TYR A 378 -11.87 23.97 -30.19
CA TYR A 378 -11.86 25.41 -30.53
C TYR A 378 -11.55 25.69 -32.00
N GLY A 379 -11.23 24.66 -32.78
CA GLY A 379 -11.02 24.78 -34.22
C GLY A 379 -12.28 25.23 -34.98
N PRO A 380 -12.13 25.95 -36.10
CA PRO A 380 -13.26 26.47 -36.89
C PRO A 380 -14.11 25.36 -37.53
N ASN A 381 -13.53 24.18 -37.77
CA ASN A 381 -14.22 23.02 -38.36
C ASN A 381 -14.68 22.00 -37.29
N SER A 382 -14.65 22.38 -36.02
CA SER A 382 -15.09 21.49 -34.94
C SER A 382 -16.61 21.30 -34.98
N PRO A 383 -17.14 20.16 -34.51
CA PRO A 383 -18.59 19.99 -34.35
C PRO A 383 -19.22 21.08 -33.47
N ALA A 384 -18.48 21.55 -32.46
CA ALA A 384 -18.87 22.66 -31.61
C ALA A 384 -18.98 24.02 -32.36
N ALA A 385 -18.31 24.21 -33.49
CA ALA A 385 -18.47 25.42 -34.31
C ALA A 385 -19.79 25.44 -35.09
N GLY A 386 -20.47 24.29 -35.21
CA GLY A 386 -21.76 24.14 -35.88
C GLY A 386 -22.97 24.62 -35.06
N PRO A 387 -24.20 24.40 -35.58
CA PRO A 387 -25.42 24.80 -34.91
C PRO A 387 -25.65 23.99 -33.62
N SER A 388 -26.20 24.64 -32.59
CA SER A 388 -26.61 23.98 -31.35
C SER A 388 -27.86 23.14 -31.55
N ASN A 389 -27.85 21.93 -30.99
CA ASN A 389 -29.06 21.17 -30.70
C ASN A 389 -29.48 21.49 -29.25
N PRO A 390 -30.61 22.20 -29.02
CA PRO A 390 -31.01 22.61 -27.67
C PRO A 390 -31.21 21.45 -26.71
N ILE A 391 -31.78 20.32 -27.17
CA ILE A 391 -32.04 19.16 -26.32
C ILE A 391 -30.73 18.57 -25.81
N LEU A 392 -29.76 18.35 -26.72
CA LEU A 392 -28.43 17.83 -26.34
C LEU A 392 -27.67 18.82 -25.47
N THR A 393 -27.75 20.12 -25.78
CA THR A 393 -27.06 21.18 -25.03
C THR A 393 -27.58 21.27 -23.61
N TYR A 394 -28.90 21.37 -23.40
CA TYR A 394 -29.48 21.45 -22.06
C TYR A 394 -29.28 20.16 -21.26
N THR A 395 -29.41 19.00 -21.91
CA THR A 395 -29.12 17.71 -21.27
C THR A 395 -27.65 17.63 -20.85
N GLY A 396 -26.73 18.06 -21.72
CA GLY A 396 -25.30 18.06 -21.44
C GLY A 396 -24.92 18.98 -20.28
N VAL A 397 -25.47 20.19 -20.25
CA VAL A 397 -25.27 21.13 -19.13
C VAL A 397 -25.86 20.57 -17.83
N ALA A 398 -27.05 19.96 -17.86
CA ALA A 398 -27.66 19.35 -16.69
C ALA A 398 -26.82 18.19 -16.13
N LEU A 399 -26.36 17.28 -17.01
CA LEU A 399 -25.48 16.18 -16.63
C LEU A 399 -24.14 16.68 -16.05
N PHE A 400 -23.57 17.71 -16.65
CA PHE A 400 -22.36 18.35 -16.14
C PHE A 400 -22.56 18.93 -14.74
N ALA A 401 -23.60 19.74 -14.54
CA ALA A 401 -23.89 20.33 -13.24
C ALA A 401 -24.14 19.27 -12.16
N ILE A 402 -24.96 18.25 -12.46
CA ILE A 402 -25.24 17.14 -11.53
C ILE A 402 -23.96 16.36 -11.23
N GLY A 403 -23.16 16.05 -12.26
CA GLY A 403 -21.89 15.35 -12.11
C GLY A 403 -20.91 16.12 -11.22
N GLU A 404 -20.74 17.42 -11.45
CA GLU A 404 -19.84 18.26 -10.65
C GLU A 404 -20.26 18.38 -9.19
N ILE A 405 -21.55 18.62 -8.94
CA ILE A 405 -22.12 18.75 -7.60
C ILE A 405 -21.99 17.43 -6.84
N CYS A 406 -22.40 16.32 -7.46
CA CYS A 406 -22.32 15.01 -6.81
C CYS A 406 -20.86 14.56 -6.58
N ASN A 407 -19.94 14.88 -7.50
CA ASN A 407 -18.51 14.67 -7.32
C ASN A 407 -17.98 15.46 -6.11
N TYR A 408 -18.36 16.74 -5.99
CA TYR A 408 -17.96 17.60 -4.86
C TYR A 408 -18.48 17.07 -3.52
N ILE A 409 -19.78 16.72 -3.45
CA ILE A 409 -20.38 16.10 -2.26
C ILE A 409 -19.62 14.83 -1.87
N THR A 410 -19.25 14.01 -2.86
CA THR A 410 -18.47 12.80 -2.61
C THR A 410 -17.09 13.12 -2.02
N HIS A 411 -16.40 14.15 -2.50
CA HIS A 411 -15.11 14.58 -1.94
C HIS A 411 -15.24 15.11 -0.51
N ILE A 412 -16.31 15.85 -0.18
CA ILE A 412 -16.59 16.25 1.21
C ILE A 412 -16.81 15.01 2.08
N THR A 413 -17.62 14.05 1.64
CA THR A 413 -17.83 12.81 2.37
C THR A 413 -16.51 12.09 2.64
N LEU A 414 -15.64 11.98 1.63
CA LEU A 414 -14.31 11.36 1.78
C LEU A 414 -13.38 12.16 2.71
N LYS A 415 -13.44 13.49 2.70
CA LYS A 415 -12.72 14.36 3.64
C LYS A 415 -13.16 14.08 5.09
N ASN A 416 -14.46 13.96 5.31
CA ASN A 416 -15.06 13.82 6.63
C ASN A 416 -14.82 12.45 7.28
N LEU A 417 -14.39 11.45 6.51
CA LEU A 417 -13.91 10.17 7.06
C LEU A 417 -12.61 10.30 7.86
N ARG A 418 -11.90 11.43 7.73
CA ARG A 418 -10.63 11.68 8.42
C ARG A 418 -10.81 12.81 9.41
N ARG A 419 -10.33 12.66 10.64
CA ARG A 419 -10.21 13.80 11.55
C ARG A 419 -9.08 14.72 11.05
N PRO A 420 -9.12 16.04 11.31
CA PRO A 420 -8.01 16.91 10.98
C PRO A 420 -6.72 16.39 11.64
N GLY A 421 -5.69 16.12 10.86
CA GLY A 421 -4.40 15.61 11.36
C GLY A 421 -4.28 14.09 11.47
N SER A 422 -5.37 13.33 11.41
CA SER A 422 -5.30 11.86 11.53
C SER A 422 -5.17 11.14 10.18
N THR A 423 -4.53 9.96 10.22
CA THR A 423 -4.42 9.06 9.05
C THR A 423 -5.53 7.99 8.98
N ASP A 424 -6.54 8.11 9.86
CA ASP A 424 -7.63 7.14 10.00
C ASP A 424 -8.35 6.87 8.69
N ARG A 425 -8.70 5.59 8.48
CA ARG A 425 -9.43 5.14 7.30
C ARG A 425 -10.78 4.58 7.72
N GLY A 426 -11.85 5.21 7.24
CA GLY A 426 -13.21 4.74 7.42
C GLY A 426 -13.82 4.16 6.14
N ILE A 427 -14.92 3.44 6.27
CA ILE A 427 -15.73 2.99 5.14
C ILE A 427 -16.64 4.14 4.70
N PRO A 428 -16.52 4.66 3.47
CA PRO A 428 -17.40 5.72 3.00
C PRO A 428 -18.84 5.23 2.86
N GLN A 429 -19.77 6.04 3.34
CA GLN A 429 -21.22 5.84 3.21
C GLN A 429 -21.87 7.11 2.64
N GLY A 430 -23.04 6.98 2.03
CA GLY A 430 -23.80 8.10 1.46
C GLY A 430 -23.94 8.04 -0.06
N LEU A 431 -24.07 9.21 -0.69
CA LEU A 431 -24.42 9.33 -2.11
C LEU A 431 -23.50 8.52 -3.02
N GLY A 432 -24.09 7.63 -3.83
CA GLY A 432 -23.39 6.76 -4.78
C GLY A 432 -22.57 5.61 -4.14
N PHE A 433 -22.21 5.70 -2.86
CA PHE A 433 -21.45 4.65 -2.17
C PHE A 433 -22.23 3.36 -1.97
N ASN A 434 -23.56 3.36 -2.05
CA ASN A 434 -24.32 2.10 -2.05
C ASN A 434 -24.26 1.35 -3.39
N LEU A 435 -23.93 2.05 -4.48
CA LEU A 435 -23.92 1.49 -5.84
C LEU A 435 -22.51 1.05 -6.25
N VAL A 436 -21.52 1.91 -6.02
CA VAL A 436 -20.16 1.74 -6.52
C VAL A 436 -19.11 2.05 -5.47
N THR A 437 -17.89 1.55 -5.65
CA THR A 437 -16.77 1.80 -4.73
C THR A 437 -16.29 3.25 -4.77
N CYS A 438 -16.18 3.82 -5.97
CA CYS A 438 -15.65 5.16 -6.21
C CYS A 438 -16.69 6.04 -6.93
N PRO A 439 -17.73 6.52 -6.22
CA PRO A 439 -18.77 7.36 -6.83
C PRO A 439 -18.22 8.70 -7.31
N ASN A 440 -17.10 9.20 -6.77
CA ASN A 440 -16.46 10.40 -7.27
C ASN A 440 -16.05 10.23 -8.74
N TYR A 441 -15.47 9.09 -9.11
CA TYR A 441 -15.10 8.79 -10.51
C TYR A 441 -16.34 8.58 -11.39
N MET A 442 -17.41 7.98 -10.85
CA MET A 442 -18.68 7.82 -11.55
C MET A 442 -19.27 9.18 -11.93
N PHE A 443 -19.36 10.10 -10.98
CA PHE A 443 -19.91 11.43 -11.21
C PHE A 443 -19.01 12.31 -12.08
N GLU A 444 -17.70 12.10 -12.02
CA GLU A 444 -16.74 12.72 -12.95
C GLU A 444 -16.96 12.24 -14.39
N ALA A 445 -17.18 10.94 -14.60
CA ALA A 445 -17.54 10.40 -15.91
C ALA A 445 -18.86 10.98 -16.44
N ILE A 446 -19.88 11.12 -15.59
CA ILE A 446 -21.16 11.75 -15.94
C ILE A 446 -20.95 13.21 -16.36
N ALA A 447 -20.11 13.96 -15.64
CA ALA A 447 -19.83 15.34 -15.98
C ALA A 447 -19.19 15.47 -17.37
N TRP A 448 -18.21 14.62 -17.68
CA TRP A 448 -17.56 14.60 -18.99
C TRP A 448 -18.44 14.11 -20.12
N ILE A 449 -19.37 13.16 -19.87
CA ILE A 449 -20.43 12.83 -20.83
C ILE A 449 -21.27 14.09 -21.14
N GLY A 450 -21.58 14.91 -20.13
CA GLY A 450 -22.23 16.20 -20.31
C GLY A 450 -21.45 17.13 -21.26
N VAL A 451 -20.13 17.23 -21.10
CA VAL A 451 -19.26 18.00 -22.01
C VAL A 451 -19.30 17.44 -23.44
N ALA A 452 -19.26 16.12 -23.60
CA ALA A 452 -19.33 15.47 -24.91
C ALA A 452 -20.66 15.72 -25.64
N LEU A 453 -21.79 15.82 -24.90
CA LEU A 453 -23.09 16.18 -25.48
C LEU A 453 -23.13 17.64 -25.97
N VAL A 454 -22.37 18.53 -25.34
CA VAL A 454 -22.33 19.96 -25.72
C VAL A 454 -21.42 20.19 -26.92
N ASN A 455 -20.21 19.63 -26.92
CA ASN A 455 -19.22 19.91 -27.96
C ASN A 455 -19.24 18.91 -29.13
N TRP A 456 -19.90 17.77 -28.96
CA TRP A 456 -19.98 16.67 -29.90
C TRP A 456 -18.63 16.26 -30.53
N SER A 457 -17.56 16.32 -29.73
CA SER A 457 -16.19 16.12 -30.20
C SER A 457 -15.71 14.68 -29.97
N LEU A 458 -15.24 14.03 -31.03
CA LEU A 458 -14.61 12.70 -30.95
C LEU A 458 -13.42 12.70 -29.96
N SER A 459 -12.67 13.80 -29.92
CA SER A 459 -11.57 13.99 -28.98
C SER A 459 -12.03 13.89 -27.51
N THR A 460 -13.22 14.40 -27.20
CA THR A 460 -13.82 14.30 -25.86
C THR A 460 -14.26 12.89 -25.53
N VAL A 461 -14.85 12.18 -26.50
CA VAL A 461 -15.22 10.76 -26.32
C VAL A 461 -13.99 9.89 -26.07
N ILE A 462 -12.91 10.09 -26.83
CA ILE A 462 -11.64 9.37 -26.63
C ILE A 462 -11.08 9.66 -25.24
N PHE A 463 -11.06 10.93 -24.82
CA PHE A 463 -10.63 11.31 -23.48
C PHE A 463 -11.45 10.61 -22.39
N ILE A 464 -12.79 10.57 -22.51
CA ILE A 464 -13.65 9.86 -21.55
C ILE A 464 -13.27 8.40 -21.46
N ILE A 465 -13.08 7.71 -22.59
CA ILE A 465 -12.70 6.29 -22.61
C ILE A 465 -11.38 6.07 -21.87
N LEU A 466 -10.36 6.88 -22.17
CA LEU A 466 -9.05 6.78 -21.54
C LEU A 466 -9.10 7.10 -20.04
N ALA A 467 -9.80 8.17 -19.66
CA ALA A 467 -9.92 8.61 -18.27
C ALA A 467 -10.72 7.60 -17.43
N VAL A 468 -11.86 7.14 -17.94
CA VAL A 468 -12.70 6.13 -17.26
C VAL A 468 -11.98 4.80 -17.15
N GLY A 469 -11.24 4.36 -18.18
CA GLY A 469 -10.45 3.13 -18.11
C GLY A 469 -9.38 3.18 -17.02
N GLN A 470 -8.62 4.29 -16.94
CA GLN A 470 -7.61 4.50 -15.91
C GLN A 470 -8.22 4.58 -14.50
N MET A 471 -9.29 5.37 -14.34
CA MET A 471 -10.02 5.49 -13.07
C MET A 471 -10.64 4.15 -12.64
N GLY A 472 -11.11 3.33 -13.59
CA GLY A 472 -11.60 1.97 -13.37
C GLY A 472 -10.55 1.05 -12.77
N ALA A 473 -9.34 1.05 -13.33
CA ALA A 473 -8.22 0.29 -12.78
C ALA A 473 -7.87 0.74 -11.34
N TRP A 474 -7.87 2.05 -11.07
CA TRP A 474 -7.63 2.58 -9.72
C TRP A 474 -8.76 2.25 -8.75
N ALA A 475 -10.02 2.31 -9.19
CA ALA A 475 -11.18 1.97 -8.39
C ALA A 475 -11.16 0.50 -7.95
N TRP A 476 -10.77 -0.42 -8.83
CA TRP A 476 -10.62 -1.84 -8.48
C TRP A 476 -9.47 -2.09 -7.50
N LYS A 477 -8.35 -1.38 -7.64
CA LYS A 477 -7.27 -1.44 -6.64
C LYS A 477 -7.78 -0.98 -5.27
N LYS A 478 -8.59 0.09 -5.22
CA LYS A 478 -9.20 0.60 -3.99
C LYS A 478 -10.22 -0.40 -3.41
N GLU A 479 -11.06 -1.01 -4.24
CA GLU A 479 -12.03 -2.03 -3.83
C GLU A 479 -11.34 -3.25 -3.21
N ARG A 480 -10.29 -3.77 -3.84
CA ARG A 480 -9.50 -4.90 -3.30
C ARG A 480 -8.85 -4.54 -1.97
N ARG A 481 -8.37 -3.29 -1.82
CA ARG A 481 -7.80 -2.81 -0.56
C ARG A 481 -8.86 -2.73 0.54
N TYR A 482 -10.04 -2.15 0.28
CA TYR A 482 -11.11 -2.09 1.28
C TYR A 482 -11.57 -3.46 1.76
N ARG A 483 -11.65 -4.46 0.87
CA ARG A 483 -11.96 -5.84 1.27
C ARG A 483 -10.91 -6.44 2.21
N ARG A 484 -9.62 -6.19 1.94
CA ARG A 484 -8.51 -6.67 2.78
C ARG A 484 -8.44 -5.94 4.12
N GLU A 485 -8.67 -4.63 4.11
CA GLU A 485 -8.48 -3.75 5.26
C GLU A 485 -9.65 -3.83 6.25
N PHE A 486 -10.88 -3.96 5.74
CA PHE A 486 -12.08 -3.92 6.59
C PHE A 486 -12.79 -5.27 6.75
N GLY A 487 -12.36 -6.30 6.00
CA GLY A 487 -12.95 -7.65 6.07
C GLY A 487 -14.48 -7.61 5.98
N ASP A 488 -15.14 -8.26 6.94
CA ASP A 488 -16.60 -8.40 6.99
C ASP A 488 -17.35 -7.08 7.22
N LYS A 489 -16.69 -6.04 7.73
CA LYS A 489 -17.30 -4.72 7.92
C LYS A 489 -17.59 -4.02 6.59
N TYR A 490 -16.91 -4.40 5.52
CA TYR A 490 -17.09 -3.80 4.19
C TYR A 490 -17.96 -4.68 3.31
N LYS A 491 -19.14 -4.17 2.94
CA LYS A 491 -20.01 -4.84 1.97
C LYS A 491 -19.36 -4.81 0.59
N LYS A 492 -18.96 -5.99 0.11
CA LYS A 492 -18.41 -6.19 -1.24
C LYS A 492 -19.34 -5.57 -2.29
N LYS A 493 -18.77 -4.76 -3.18
CA LYS A 493 -19.50 -4.15 -4.29
C LYS A 493 -19.26 -4.90 -5.58
N ARG A 494 -20.30 -4.99 -6.41
CA ARG A 494 -20.24 -5.60 -7.73
C ARG A 494 -19.54 -4.68 -8.75
N TYR A 495 -19.66 -3.38 -8.54
CA TYR A 495 -19.19 -2.35 -9.46
C TYR A 495 -18.23 -1.39 -8.74
N ALA A 496 -17.09 -1.11 -9.35
CA ALA A 496 -16.09 -0.19 -8.82
C ALA A 496 -16.42 1.27 -9.15
N ILE A 497 -16.96 1.55 -10.36
CA ILE A 497 -17.23 2.92 -10.83
C ILE A 497 -18.54 3.03 -11.62
N LEU A 498 -18.84 2.14 -12.57
CA LEU A 498 -20.02 2.26 -13.44
C LEU A 498 -20.91 1.02 -13.28
N PRO A 499 -22.14 1.17 -12.78
CA PRO A 499 -23.07 0.05 -12.68
C PRO A 499 -23.27 -0.63 -14.04
N GLY A 500 -23.08 -1.95 -14.08
CA GLY A 500 -23.26 -2.77 -15.28
C GLY A 500 -21.99 -2.98 -16.12
N ILE A 501 -20.92 -2.20 -15.90
CA ILE A 501 -19.68 -2.29 -16.69
C ILE A 501 -18.46 -2.60 -15.81
N TRP A 502 -18.21 -1.76 -14.80
CA TRP A 502 -16.96 -1.73 -14.03
C TRP A 502 -17.15 -1.86 -12.54
#